data_AF-A0A1B7NYN9-F1
#
_entry.id   AF-A0A1B7NYN9-F1
#
_cell.length_a   1.000
_cell.length_b   1.000
_cell.length_c   1.000
_cell.angle_alpha   90.00
_cell.angle_beta   90.00
_cell.angle_gamma   90.00
#
_symmetry.space_group_name_H-M   'P 1'
#
loop_
_entity.id
_entity.type
_entity.pdbx_description
1 polymer ?
#
loop_
_entity_poly.entity_id
_entity_poly.type
_entity_poly.pdbx_seq_one_letter_code
_entity_poly.pdbx_strand_id
1 'polypeptide(L)'
;MSQHPYYTLAKQAATMPNISRESVLDTVPTSESFSKHPKRVILRLRVNEFDDRNPTEFDSAIMAYLESAGRPVDELGQRIHHSHIEPFQSPEMKQRSFHIVLDIEKAMLRDPDLETVEHEVHRVRRAKDGTFTVNRIRNPVEEQNFVRKMRHFTDTFYPWAK
;
A
#
# COMPACT_ATOMS: atom_id res chain seq x y z
N MET A 1 -44.82 62.69 -30.95
CA MET A 1 -44.39 62.92 -29.55
C MET A 1 -42.93 62.55 -29.46
N SER A 2 -41.95 63.31 -29.00
CA SER A 2 -41.73 64.73 -28.74
C SER A 2 -40.21 64.85 -28.47
N GLN A 3 -39.54 65.86 -29.04
CA GLN A 3 -38.33 66.56 -28.55
C GLN A 3 -36.93 65.85 -28.48
N HIS A 4 -35.98 66.41 -29.24
CA HIS A 4 -34.56 66.64 -28.84
C HIS A 4 -34.50 67.76 -27.77
N PRO A 5 -33.50 67.87 -26.86
CA PRO A 5 -32.17 68.45 -27.20
C PRO A 5 -30.92 68.10 -26.33
N TYR A 6 -29.73 68.33 -26.93
CA TYR A 6 -28.41 68.85 -26.45
C TYR A 6 -27.84 68.63 -25.01
N TYR A 7 -26.52 68.35 -24.95
CA TYR A 7 -25.39 69.01 -24.20
C TYR A 7 -24.29 67.96 -23.87
N THR A 8 -23.12 67.94 -24.54
CA THR A 8 -21.83 68.65 -24.29
C THR A 8 -20.92 68.06 -23.19
N LEU A 9 -19.73 67.66 -23.64
CA LEU A 9 -18.42 67.39 -22.99
C LEU A 9 -18.25 67.45 -21.45
N ALA A 10 -17.58 66.42 -20.93
CA ALA A 10 -16.47 66.60 -19.99
C ALA A 10 -15.38 65.52 -20.20
N LYS A 11 -14.16 65.96 -20.48
CA LYS A 11 -12.92 65.18 -20.35
C LYS A 11 -12.69 64.86 -18.87
N GLN A 12 -12.32 63.63 -18.56
CA GLN A 12 -11.39 63.34 -17.47
C GLN A 12 -10.60 62.07 -17.80
N ALA A 13 -9.29 62.26 -17.94
CA ALA A 13 -8.31 61.18 -17.89
C ALA A 13 -7.98 60.93 -16.42
N ALA A 14 -7.98 59.67 -15.98
CA ALA A 14 -7.10 59.16 -14.93
C ALA A 14 -7.27 57.64 -14.78
N THR A 15 -6.17 56.93 -15.04
CA THR A 15 -5.65 55.80 -14.26
C THR A 15 -6.48 54.50 -14.19
N MET A 16 -6.00 53.49 -14.90
CA MET A 16 -6.38 52.08 -14.72
C MET A 16 -5.88 51.53 -13.38
N PRO A 17 -6.69 50.74 -12.64
CA PRO A 17 -6.19 49.68 -11.80
C PRO A 17 -6.31 48.34 -12.52
N ASN A 18 -5.16 47.70 -12.72
CA ASN A 18 -4.99 46.31 -13.12
C ASN A 18 -5.55 45.40 -12.01
N ILE A 19 -6.68 44.72 -12.25
CA ILE A 19 -7.19 43.69 -11.33
C ILE A 19 -6.96 42.34 -11.98
N SER A 20 -5.87 41.72 -11.54
CA SER A 20 -5.48 40.35 -11.82
C SER A 20 -6.62 39.37 -11.52
N ARG A 21 -6.82 38.42 -12.45
CA ARG A 21 -7.57 37.20 -12.22
C ARG A 21 -6.99 36.45 -11.02
N GLU A 22 -7.69 36.43 -9.89
CA GLU A 22 -7.47 35.43 -8.86
C GLU A 22 -7.97 34.09 -9.37
N SER A 23 -7.00 33.27 -9.76
CA SER A 23 -7.13 31.87 -10.10
C SER A 23 -7.52 31.09 -8.86
N VAL A 24 -8.64 30.38 -8.95
CA VAL A 24 -8.96 29.22 -8.12
C VAL A 24 -7.75 28.28 -8.18
N LEU A 25 -7.10 28.04 -7.05
CA LEU A 25 -6.20 26.91 -6.89
C LEU A 25 -6.83 26.01 -5.84
N ASP A 26 -7.62 25.07 -6.35
CA ASP A 26 -7.86 23.79 -5.70
C ASP A 26 -6.50 23.20 -5.32
N THR A 27 -6.17 23.26 -4.03
CA THR A 27 -5.13 22.42 -3.45
C THR A 27 -5.63 20.99 -3.46
N VAL A 28 -5.42 20.31 -4.59
CA VAL A 28 -5.36 18.85 -4.65
C VAL A 28 -4.26 18.42 -3.67
N PRO A 29 -4.53 17.57 -2.66
CA PRO A 29 -3.47 17.05 -1.83
C PRO A 29 -2.57 16.23 -2.74
N THR A 30 -1.34 16.71 -2.92
CA THR A 30 -0.33 15.98 -3.67
C THR A 30 -0.08 14.71 -2.88
N SER A 31 -0.61 13.60 -3.38
CA SER A 31 -0.20 12.25 -3.00
C SER A 31 1.32 12.26 -2.95
N GLU A 32 1.88 12.22 -1.74
CA GLU A 32 3.31 11.99 -1.57
C GLU A 32 3.62 10.76 -2.42
N SER A 33 4.48 10.94 -3.43
CA SER A 33 4.83 9.83 -4.29
C SER A 33 5.51 8.80 -3.40
N PHE A 34 4.80 7.72 -3.06
CA PHE A 34 5.40 6.57 -2.42
C PHE A 34 6.65 6.25 -3.20
N SER A 35 7.82 6.23 -2.55
CA SER A 35 9.06 5.86 -3.21
C SER A 35 8.84 4.48 -3.83
N LYS A 36 8.68 4.42 -5.15
CA LYS A 36 8.40 3.19 -5.92
C LYS A 36 9.68 2.37 -6.03
N HIS A 37 10.28 2.02 -4.90
CA HIS A 37 11.37 1.08 -4.86
C HIS A 37 10.77 -0.33 -4.75
N PRO A 38 11.28 -1.29 -5.53
CA PRO A 38 10.82 -2.66 -5.43
C PRO A 38 11.13 -3.18 -4.03
N LYS A 39 10.08 -3.50 -3.28
CA LYS A 39 10.19 -4.09 -1.95
C LYS A 39 9.27 -5.27 -1.78
N ARG A 40 9.69 -6.18 -0.91
CA ARG A 40 8.87 -7.29 -0.42
C ARG A 40 8.36 -7.02 0.97
N VAL A 41 7.16 -7.47 1.22
CA VAL A 41 6.56 -7.43 2.53
C VAL A 41 6.21 -8.84 2.92
N ILE A 42 6.66 -9.27 4.08
CA ILE A 42 6.37 -10.59 4.60
C ILE A 42 5.41 -10.42 5.77
N LEU A 43 4.16 -10.81 5.56
CA LEU A 43 3.14 -10.82 6.60
C LEU A 43 3.22 -12.16 7.32
N ARG A 44 3.50 -12.13 8.62
CA ARG A 44 3.49 -13.30 9.50
C ARG A 44 2.15 -13.37 10.22
N LEU A 45 1.41 -14.45 10.02
CA LEU A 45 0.07 -14.68 10.56
C LEU A 45 0.04 -15.93 11.46
N ARG A 46 -0.96 -16.05 12.33
CA ARG A 46 -1.15 -17.23 13.19
C ARG A 46 -2.21 -18.14 12.59
N VAL A 47 -1.97 -19.45 12.56
CA VAL A 47 -2.92 -20.42 12.00
C VAL A 47 -4.26 -20.36 12.73
N ASN A 48 -4.25 -20.28 14.07
CA ASN A 48 -5.44 -20.24 14.91
C ASN A 48 -6.24 -18.93 14.86
N GLU A 49 -5.82 -17.97 14.04
CA GLU A 49 -6.54 -16.71 13.79
C GLU A 49 -7.22 -16.73 12.40
N PHE A 50 -7.06 -17.84 11.64
CA PHE A 50 -7.47 -18.05 10.24
C PHE A 50 -7.97 -19.51 10.02
N ASP A 51 -8.67 -20.07 11.02
CA ASP A 51 -8.95 -21.51 11.12
C ASP A 51 -9.74 -22.10 9.93
N ASP A 52 -10.59 -21.29 9.28
CA ASP A 52 -11.40 -21.72 8.12
C ASP A 52 -10.63 -21.68 6.79
N ARG A 53 -9.38 -21.18 6.80
CA ARG A 53 -8.51 -21.02 5.61
C ARG A 53 -9.23 -20.32 4.45
N ASN A 54 -10.15 -19.41 4.77
CA ASN A 54 -10.96 -18.73 3.79
C ASN A 54 -10.07 -17.74 2.99
N PRO A 55 -9.97 -17.86 1.65
CA PRO A 55 -9.15 -16.98 0.84
C PRO A 55 -9.42 -15.48 1.07
N THR A 56 -10.68 -15.11 1.35
CA THR A 56 -11.07 -13.73 1.62
C THR A 56 -10.42 -13.14 2.89
N GLU A 57 -10.03 -13.99 3.85
CA GLU A 57 -9.29 -13.54 5.04
C GLU A 57 -7.86 -13.15 4.70
N PHE A 58 -7.23 -13.81 3.72
CA PHE A 58 -5.90 -13.43 3.25
C PHE A 58 -5.93 -12.07 2.56
N ASP A 59 -6.94 -11.83 1.72
CA ASP A 59 -7.19 -10.52 1.11
C ASP A 59 -7.38 -9.44 2.19
N SER A 60 -8.15 -9.75 3.23
CA SER A 60 -8.40 -8.84 4.36
C SER A 60 -7.11 -8.51 5.12
N ALA A 61 -6.21 -9.49 5.32
CA ALA A 61 -4.92 -9.25 5.94
C ALA A 61 -3.99 -8.40 5.06
N ILE A 62 -4.03 -8.59 3.73
CA ILE A 62 -3.26 -7.78 2.79
C ILE A 62 -3.80 -6.33 2.77
N MET A 63 -5.13 -6.15 2.71
CA MET A 63 -5.75 -4.83 2.77
C MET A 63 -5.40 -4.09 4.07
N ALA A 64 -5.42 -4.78 5.21
CA ALA A 64 -5.01 -4.20 6.49
C ALA A 64 -3.54 -3.74 6.46
N TYR A 65 -2.64 -4.50 5.82
CA TYR A 65 -1.27 -4.05 5.62
C TYR A 65 -1.20 -2.81 4.73
N LEU A 66 -1.89 -2.80 3.58
CA LEU A 66 -1.89 -1.65 2.65
C LEU A 66 -2.36 -0.38 3.37
N GLU A 67 -3.48 -0.45 4.08
CA GLU A 67 -4.01 0.65 4.89
C GLU A 67 -2.99 1.12 5.94
N SER A 68 -2.37 0.18 6.69
CA SER A 68 -1.35 0.52 7.70
C SER A 68 -0.10 1.17 7.12
N ALA A 69 0.21 0.88 5.86
CA ALA A 69 1.32 1.46 5.11
C ALA A 69 0.94 2.77 4.38
N GLY A 70 -0.30 3.26 4.58
CA GLY A 70 -0.83 4.44 3.91
C GLY A 70 -1.12 4.24 2.42
N ARG A 71 -1.16 3.00 1.94
CA ARG A 71 -1.38 2.68 0.52
C ARG A 71 -2.87 2.41 0.24
N PRO A 72 -3.36 2.74 -0.98
CA PRO A 72 -4.75 2.48 -1.34
C PRO A 72 -5.07 0.97 -1.32
N VAL A 73 -6.14 0.58 -0.62
CA VAL A 73 -6.55 -0.84 -0.50
C VAL A 73 -7.02 -1.44 -1.83
N ASP A 74 -7.48 -0.60 -2.77
CA ASP A 74 -7.93 -1.02 -4.09
C ASP A 74 -6.78 -1.49 -5.00
N GLU A 75 -5.52 -1.21 -4.65
CA GLU A 75 -4.36 -1.74 -5.36
C GLU A 75 -4.31 -3.28 -5.39
N LEU A 76 -4.89 -3.94 -4.36
CA LEU A 76 -5.08 -5.39 -4.35
C LEU A 76 -5.96 -5.85 -5.53
N GLY A 77 -7.09 -5.17 -5.75
CA GLY A 77 -8.02 -5.45 -6.85
C GLY A 77 -7.44 -5.08 -8.22
N GLN A 78 -6.59 -4.05 -8.27
CA GLN A 78 -5.87 -3.63 -9.48
C GLN A 78 -4.73 -4.61 -9.87
N ARG A 79 -4.46 -5.63 -9.03
CA ARG A 79 -3.40 -6.63 -9.23
C ARG A 79 -2.02 -5.99 -9.40
N ILE A 80 -1.76 -4.87 -8.73
CA ILE A 80 -0.44 -4.22 -8.73
C ILE A 80 0.57 -5.10 -7.98
N HIS A 81 0.10 -5.81 -6.95
CA HIS A 81 0.93 -6.69 -6.14
C HIS A 81 0.90 -8.13 -6.64
N HIS A 82 1.91 -8.91 -6.24
CA HIS A 82 1.88 -10.36 -6.33
C HIS A 82 2.01 -10.96 -4.94
N SER A 83 1.08 -11.83 -4.57
CA SER A 83 1.04 -12.47 -3.26
C SER A 83 1.37 -13.96 -3.36
N HIS A 84 2.31 -14.42 -2.56
CA HIS A 84 2.60 -15.83 -2.34
C HIS A 84 2.15 -16.20 -0.93
N ILE A 85 1.23 -17.15 -0.83
CA ILE A 85 0.69 -17.62 0.45
C ILE A 85 1.34 -18.96 0.77
N GLU A 86 1.88 -19.11 1.97
CA GLU A 86 2.43 -20.39 2.43
C GLU A 86 1.31 -21.43 2.52
N PRO A 87 1.46 -22.60 1.87
CA PRO A 87 0.51 -23.68 2.03
C PRO A 87 0.42 -24.14 3.48
N PHE A 88 -0.81 -24.40 3.94
CA PHE A 88 -1.03 -24.99 5.25
C PHE A 88 -0.48 -26.42 5.27
N GLN A 89 0.30 -26.73 6.30
CA GLN A 89 0.92 -28.05 6.47
C GLN A 89 -0.08 -29.08 7.01
N SER A 90 0.30 -30.37 6.95
CA SER A 90 -0.45 -31.44 7.62
C SER A 90 -0.68 -31.11 9.11
N PRO A 91 -1.85 -31.42 9.70
CA PRO A 91 -2.13 -31.19 11.12
C PRO A 91 -1.06 -31.78 12.06
N GLU A 92 -0.40 -32.87 11.66
CA GLU A 92 0.67 -33.53 12.42
C GLU A 92 1.90 -32.62 12.64
N MET A 93 2.16 -31.71 11.70
CA MET A 93 3.27 -30.77 11.76
C MET A 93 3.02 -29.60 12.74
N LYS A 94 1.79 -29.46 13.27
CA LYS A 94 1.41 -28.45 14.27
C LYS A 94 1.86 -27.02 13.88
N GLN A 95 1.67 -26.65 12.62
CA GLN A 95 2.00 -25.31 12.12
C GLN A 95 1.30 -24.25 12.97
N ARG A 96 2.07 -23.35 13.59
CA ARG A 96 1.53 -22.29 14.47
C ARG A 96 1.37 -20.96 13.75
N SER A 97 2.13 -20.76 12.69
CA SER A 97 2.12 -19.55 11.88
C SER A 97 2.33 -19.92 10.42
N PHE A 98 1.75 -19.11 9.55
CA PHE A 98 2.02 -19.13 8.12
C PHE A 98 2.40 -17.72 7.68
N HIS A 99 2.85 -17.56 6.43
CA HIS A 99 3.22 -16.25 5.91
C HIS A 99 2.63 -15.96 4.54
N ILE A 100 2.47 -14.66 4.25
CA ILE A 100 2.16 -14.14 2.93
C ILE A 100 3.33 -13.25 2.51
N VAL A 101 4.00 -13.59 1.42
CA VAL A 101 4.99 -12.70 0.79
C VAL A 101 4.28 -11.86 -0.25
N LEU A 102 4.42 -10.54 -0.15
CA LEU A 102 3.79 -9.57 -1.01
C LEU A 102 4.85 -8.74 -1.74
N ASP A 103 4.90 -8.89 -3.05
CA ASP A 103 5.69 -8.06 -3.95
C ASP A 103 4.90 -6.76 -4.22
N ILE A 104 5.30 -5.65 -3.59
CA ILE A 104 4.52 -4.40 -3.63
C ILE A 104 4.50 -3.75 -5.01
N GLU A 105 5.63 -3.77 -5.72
CA GLU A 105 5.73 -3.23 -7.07
C GLU A 105 6.16 -4.35 -8.02
N LYS A 106 5.29 -5.35 -8.21
CA LYS A 106 5.66 -6.62 -8.89
C LYS A 106 6.28 -6.39 -10.27
N ALA A 107 5.83 -5.36 -11.00
CA ALA A 107 6.33 -5.04 -12.34
C ALA A 107 7.81 -4.59 -12.35
N MET A 108 8.34 -4.20 -11.19
CA MET A 108 9.71 -3.76 -11.00
C MET A 108 10.64 -4.88 -10.53
N LEU A 109 10.11 -6.06 -10.18
CA LEU A 109 10.90 -7.22 -9.75
C LEU A 109 11.22 -8.11 -10.96
N ARG A 110 12.47 -8.08 -11.44
CA ARG A 110 12.89 -8.85 -12.63
C ARG A 110 13.51 -10.21 -12.31
N ASP A 111 14.11 -10.39 -11.13
CA ASP A 111 14.74 -11.66 -10.74
C ASP A 111 14.97 -11.68 -9.21
N PRO A 112 13.91 -11.91 -8.42
CA PRO A 112 13.89 -11.37 -7.07
C PRO A 112 14.40 -12.38 -6.04
N ASP A 113 15.72 -12.50 -5.91
CA ASP A 113 16.33 -13.18 -4.77
C ASP A 113 15.96 -12.44 -3.47
N LEU A 114 15.41 -13.16 -2.49
CA LEU A 114 15.02 -12.59 -1.19
C LEU A 114 16.23 -12.07 -0.39
N GLU A 115 17.46 -12.48 -0.71
CA GLU A 115 18.68 -11.89 -0.13
C GLU A 115 18.93 -10.47 -0.58
N THR A 116 18.59 -10.16 -1.83
CA THR A 116 18.99 -8.92 -2.48
C THR A 116 17.87 -7.89 -2.52
N VAL A 117 16.63 -8.35 -2.55
CA VAL A 117 15.45 -7.49 -2.53
C VAL A 117 15.19 -7.02 -1.10
N GLU A 118 15.08 -5.70 -0.93
CA GLU A 118 14.67 -5.09 0.34
C GLU A 118 13.34 -5.68 0.79
N HIS A 119 13.30 -6.13 2.04
CA HIS A 119 12.09 -6.69 2.61
C HIS A 119 11.84 -6.23 4.03
N GLU A 120 10.57 -6.21 4.40
CA GLU A 120 10.10 -5.91 5.74
C GLU A 120 9.23 -7.05 6.26
N VAL A 121 9.35 -7.37 7.55
CA VAL A 121 8.46 -8.35 8.18
C VAL A 121 7.46 -7.66 9.09
N HIS A 122 6.18 -8.00 8.91
CA HIS A 122 5.09 -7.49 9.72
C HIS A 122 4.35 -8.64 10.39
N ARG A 123 3.98 -8.48 11.66
CA ARG A 123 3.07 -9.38 12.36
C ARG A 123 1.65 -8.89 12.16
N VAL A 124 0.82 -9.74 11.58
CA VAL A 124 -0.62 -9.51 11.46
C VAL A 124 -1.32 -10.30 12.56
N ARG A 125 -2.19 -9.64 13.31
CA ARG A 125 -2.98 -10.24 14.39
C ARG A 125 -4.44 -9.94 14.22
N ARG A 126 -5.29 -10.96 14.43
CA ARG A 126 -6.73 -10.76 14.55
C ARG A 126 -7.09 -10.36 15.99
N ALA A 127 -7.79 -9.23 16.12
CA ALA A 127 -8.38 -8.79 17.38
C ALA A 127 -9.72 -9.53 17.64
N LYS A 128 -10.24 -9.41 18.86
CA LYS A 128 -11.48 -10.10 19.26
C LYS A 128 -12.72 -9.64 18.49
N ASP A 129 -12.71 -8.41 17.99
CA ASP A 129 -13.76 -7.82 17.16
C ASP A 129 -13.64 -8.21 15.68
N GLY A 130 -12.66 -9.03 15.32
CA GLY A 130 -12.40 -9.48 13.95
C GLY A 130 -11.50 -8.56 13.14
N THR A 131 -11.14 -7.37 13.65
CA THR A 131 -10.22 -6.45 12.95
C THR A 131 -8.79 -6.97 12.95
N PHE A 132 -7.98 -6.49 12.00
CA PHE A 132 -6.56 -6.84 11.91
C PHE A 132 -5.68 -5.70 12.41
N THR A 133 -4.67 -6.05 13.21
CA THR A 133 -3.58 -5.13 13.57
C THR A 133 -2.30 -5.58 12.89
N VAL A 134 -1.57 -4.61 12.33
CA VAL A 134 -0.33 -4.84 11.58
C VAL A 134 0.81 -4.12 12.30
N ASN A 135 1.83 -4.87 12.69
CA ASN A 135 2.97 -4.32 13.42
C ASN A 135 4.28 -4.75 12.77
N ARG A 136 5.10 -3.79 12.34
CA ARG A 136 6.45 -4.09 11.84
C ARG A 136 7.31 -4.72 12.93
N ILE A 137 7.96 -5.82 12.61
CA ILE A 137 9.01 -6.39 13.45
C ILE A 137 10.23 -5.49 13.30
N ARG A 138 10.59 -4.76 14.36
CA ARG A 138 11.74 -3.85 14.35
C ARG A 138 13.02 -4.46 14.93
N ASN A 139 12.91 -5.62 15.56
CA ASN A 139 14.07 -6.33 16.09
C ASN A 139 14.78 -7.06 14.93
N PRO A 140 16.00 -6.66 14.55
CA PRO A 140 16.68 -7.23 13.38
C PRO A 140 17.04 -8.71 13.56
N VAL A 141 17.35 -9.14 14.79
CA VAL A 141 17.65 -10.55 15.08
C VAL A 141 16.40 -11.42 14.94
N GLU A 142 15.26 -10.92 15.41
CA GLU A 142 13.98 -11.61 15.23
C GLU A 142 13.60 -11.72 13.75
N GLU A 143 13.73 -10.61 13.03
CA GLU A 143 13.43 -10.52 11.60
C GLU A 143 14.31 -11.51 10.80
N GLN A 144 15.63 -11.45 10.96
CA GLN A 144 16.57 -12.33 10.27
C GLN A 144 16.33 -13.81 10.62
N ASN A 145 16.07 -14.14 11.88
CA ASN A 145 15.78 -15.51 12.29
C ASN A 145 14.48 -16.03 11.66
N PHE A 146 13.47 -15.16 11.52
CA PHE A 146 12.22 -15.51 10.88
C PHE A 146 12.43 -15.73 9.38
N VAL A 147 13.06 -14.77 8.68
CA VAL A 147 13.36 -14.86 7.25
C VAL A 147 14.16 -16.12 6.95
N ARG A 148 15.22 -16.41 7.71
CA ARG A 148 16.04 -17.63 7.52
C ARG A 148 15.22 -18.91 7.61
N LYS A 149 14.29 -19.01 8.58
CA LYS A 149 13.43 -20.19 8.75
C LYS A 149 12.39 -20.30 7.63
N MET A 150 11.82 -19.18 7.24
CA MET A 150 10.85 -19.09 6.15
C MET A 150 11.47 -19.55 4.83
N ARG A 151 12.70 -19.08 4.54
CA ARG A 151 13.47 -19.40 3.33
C ARG A 151 13.70 -20.88 3.10
N HIS A 152 13.84 -21.67 4.17
CA HIS A 152 13.92 -23.13 4.07
C HIS A 152 12.74 -23.74 3.29
N PHE A 153 11.58 -23.10 3.34
CA PHE A 153 10.39 -23.52 2.61
C PHE A 153 10.27 -22.73 1.30
N THR A 154 10.35 -21.40 1.35
CA THR A 154 10.06 -20.56 0.17
C THR A 154 11.04 -20.74 -0.97
N ASP A 155 12.31 -20.98 -0.65
CA ASP A 155 13.38 -21.10 -1.64
C ASP A 155 13.37 -22.47 -2.32
N THR A 156 12.34 -23.29 -2.10
CA THR A 156 12.06 -24.50 -2.90
C THR A 156 10.74 -24.38 -3.67
N PHE A 157 9.78 -23.59 -3.17
CA PHE A 157 8.42 -23.54 -3.72
C PHE A 157 8.11 -22.29 -4.55
N TYR A 158 8.87 -21.20 -4.39
CA TYR A 158 8.56 -19.93 -5.03
C TYR A 158 9.54 -19.57 -6.15
N PRO A 159 9.16 -18.70 -7.11
CA PRO A 159 9.96 -18.45 -8.30
C PRO A 159 11.38 -17.90 -8.08
N TRP A 160 11.72 -17.46 -6.87
CA TRP A 160 13.07 -17.01 -6.49
C TRP A 160 13.97 -18.13 -5.93
N ALA A 161 13.42 -19.33 -5.74
CA ALA A 161 14.16 -20.57 -5.63
C ALA A 161 14.91 -20.80 -6.95
N LYS A 162 16.17 -20.42 -7.04
CA LYS A 162 17.03 -20.82 -8.17
C LYS A 162 17.65 -22.18 -7.89
#